data_AF-A0A4S1DSI3-F1
#
_entry.id   AF-A0A4S1DSI3-F1
#
_cell.length_a   1.000
_cell.length_b   1.000
_cell.length_c   1.000
_cell.angle_alpha   90.00
_cell.angle_beta   90.00
_cell.angle_gamma   90.00
#
_symmetry.space_group_name_H-M   'P 1'
#
loop_
_entity.id
_entity.type
_entity.pdbx_description
1 polymer ?
#
loop_
_entity_poly.entity_id
_entity_poly.type
_entity_poly.pdbx_seq_one_letter_code
_entity_poly.pdbx_strand_id
1 'polypeptide(L)'
;MKTKLSILVLFFVLSINGTLHAQEPILGEIRMFAGDFAPRGWAFCDGQTLQISQYNALFSLLGTNYGGDGRSTFNLPDLRGRAPIHAGQGNNLNNIRLGDKGGSESKELRKMTVFENAKGKSYETYTVKSSNSKLYTRDPYLGVRFIIALQGIFPSRSY
;
A
#
# COMPACT_ATOMS: atom_id res chain seq x y z
N MET A 1 22.43 -54.03 -14.27
CA MET A 1 21.82 -53.27 -13.15
C MET A 1 22.34 -51.83 -12.99
N LYS A 2 23.54 -51.47 -13.47
CA LYS A 2 24.13 -50.12 -13.26
C LYS A 2 23.49 -48.97 -14.08
N THR A 3 22.83 -49.27 -15.20
CA THR A 3 22.23 -48.26 -16.09
C THR A 3 20.84 -47.81 -15.64
N LYS A 4 20.04 -48.68 -15.02
CA LYS A 4 18.70 -48.34 -14.50
C LYS A 4 18.74 -47.43 -13.26
N LEU A 5 19.81 -47.52 -12.46
CA LEU A 5 19.98 -46.71 -11.24
C LEU A 5 20.41 -45.27 -11.56
N SER A 6 21.19 -45.06 -12.63
CA SER A 6 21.62 -43.72 -13.06
C SER A 6 20.48 -42.87 -13.62
N ILE A 7 19.56 -43.49 -14.38
CA ILE A 7 18.38 -42.80 -14.94
C ILE A 7 17.41 -42.39 -13.82
N LEU A 8 17.24 -43.21 -12.79
CA LEU A 8 16.39 -42.88 -11.64
C LEU A 8 16.94 -41.69 -10.83
N VAL A 9 18.26 -41.62 -10.64
CA VAL A 9 18.92 -40.49 -9.97
C VAL A 9 18.83 -39.21 -10.80
N LEU A 10 18.97 -39.30 -12.12
CA LEU A 10 18.83 -38.14 -13.01
C LEU A 10 17.38 -37.59 -13.03
N PHE A 11 16.37 -38.47 -13.01
CA PHE A 11 14.96 -38.08 -12.87
C PHE A 11 14.64 -37.50 -11.48
N PHE A 12 15.27 -38.03 -10.42
CA PHE A 12 15.10 -37.50 -9.06
C PHE A 12 15.73 -36.11 -8.92
N VAL A 13 16.90 -35.86 -9.50
CA VAL A 13 17.55 -34.54 -9.51
C VAL A 13 16.77 -33.52 -10.37
N LEU A 14 16.15 -33.94 -11.47
CA LEU A 14 15.27 -33.05 -12.26
C LEU A 14 13.96 -32.70 -11.55
N SER A 15 13.46 -33.59 -10.66
CA SER A 15 12.20 -33.36 -9.91
C SER A 15 12.37 -32.38 -8.74
N ILE A 16 13.59 -32.18 -8.24
CA ILE A 16 13.87 -31.24 -7.13
C ILE A 16 14.08 -29.81 -7.65
N ASN A 17 14.46 -29.64 -8.92
CA ASN A 17 14.62 -28.31 -9.55
C ASN A 17 13.32 -27.77 -10.18
N GLY A 18 12.22 -28.51 -10.05
CA GLY A 18 10.90 -28.15 -10.56
C GLY A 18 10.05 -27.39 -9.56
N THR A 19 10.62 -26.51 -8.72
CA THR A 19 9.80 -25.47 -8.09
C THR A 19 9.36 -24.55 -9.21
N LEU A 20 8.09 -24.64 -9.61
CA LEU A 20 7.39 -23.64 -10.40
C LEU A 20 7.88 -22.26 -9.95
N HIS A 21 8.70 -21.61 -10.77
CA HIS A 21 9.18 -20.26 -10.52
C HIS A 21 7.97 -19.34 -10.75
N ALA A 22 7.05 -19.30 -9.78
CA ALA A 22 6.23 -18.12 -9.58
C ALA A 22 7.25 -17.00 -9.43
N GLN A 23 7.29 -16.11 -10.42
CA GLN A 23 8.25 -15.02 -10.55
C GLN A 23 8.62 -14.47 -9.18
N GLU A 24 9.88 -14.70 -8.76
CA GLU A 24 10.34 -14.26 -7.44
C GLU A 24 10.00 -12.76 -7.31
N PRO A 25 9.23 -12.38 -6.29
CA PRO A 25 8.79 -11.00 -6.18
C PRO A 25 10.00 -10.10 -5.95
N ILE A 26 9.89 -8.85 -6.40
CA ILE A 26 10.88 -7.84 -6.02
C ILE A 26 10.63 -7.49 -4.55
N LEU A 27 11.70 -7.39 -3.77
CA LEU A 27 11.58 -7.02 -2.36
C LEU A 27 10.90 -5.65 -2.22
N GLY A 28 9.87 -5.56 -1.36
CA GLY A 28 9.08 -4.35 -1.19
C GLY A 28 8.03 -4.09 -2.27
N GLU A 29 7.86 -5.00 -3.24
CA GLU A 29 6.78 -4.91 -4.24
C GLU A 29 5.41 -5.00 -3.57
N ILE A 30 4.48 -4.13 -3.98
CA ILE A 30 3.09 -4.13 -3.53
C ILE A 30 2.20 -4.71 -4.62
N ARG A 31 1.36 -5.70 -4.28
CA ARG A 31 0.37 -6.29 -5.18
C ARG A 31 -1.04 -6.18 -4.61
N MET A 32 -2.03 -6.10 -5.50
CA MET A 32 -3.42 -6.31 -5.14
C MET A 32 -3.66 -7.81 -4.92
N PHE A 33 -4.38 -8.15 -3.85
CA PHE A 33 -4.63 -9.51 -3.43
C PHE A 33 -6.07 -9.66 -2.93
N ALA A 34 -6.78 -10.65 -3.46
CA ALA A 34 -8.19 -10.87 -3.16
C ALA A 34 -8.42 -11.82 -1.95
N GLY A 35 -7.36 -12.49 -1.47
CA GLY A 35 -7.47 -13.43 -0.34
C GLY A 35 -7.45 -12.74 1.02
N ASP A 36 -7.80 -13.50 2.05
CA ASP A 36 -7.96 -13.05 3.44
C ASP A 36 -6.76 -13.37 4.35
N PHE A 37 -5.76 -14.10 3.85
CA PHE A 37 -4.49 -14.38 4.54
C PHE A 37 -3.30 -13.90 3.70
N ALA A 38 -2.23 -13.43 4.35
CA ALA A 38 -1.01 -13.09 3.63
C ALA A 38 -0.24 -14.39 3.30
N PRO A 39 0.09 -14.65 2.02
CA PRO A 39 0.93 -15.79 1.66
C PRO A 39 2.31 -15.73 2.33
N ARG A 40 3.01 -16.87 2.44
CA ARG A 40 4.37 -16.90 3.00
C ARG A 40 5.29 -15.94 2.22
N GLY A 41 6.05 -15.14 2.96
CA GLY A 41 6.94 -14.14 2.38
C GLY A 41 6.26 -12.82 2.02
N TRP A 42 4.97 -12.67 2.33
CA TRP A 42 4.19 -11.45 2.15
C TRP A 42 3.57 -11.01 3.48
N ALA A 43 3.24 -9.72 3.58
CA ALA A 43 2.42 -9.17 4.64
C ALA A 43 1.37 -8.24 4.07
N PHE A 44 0.28 -8.01 4.81
CA PHE A 44 -0.70 -6.99 4.44
C PHE A 44 -0.14 -5.58 4.65
N CYS A 45 -0.51 -4.66 3.76
CA CYS A 45 -0.23 -3.23 3.89
C CYS A 45 -1.19 -2.57 4.90
N ASP A 46 -1.16 -3.03 6.14
CA ASP A 46 -2.04 -2.58 7.24
C ASP A 46 -1.31 -1.69 8.26
N GLY A 47 -0.11 -1.21 7.95
CA GLY A 47 0.69 -0.39 8.88
C GLY A 47 1.41 -1.18 9.98
N GLN A 48 1.60 -2.49 9.81
CA GLN A 48 2.27 -3.33 10.80
C GLN A 48 3.71 -2.89 11.07
N THR A 49 4.12 -2.91 12.34
CA THR A 49 5.50 -2.68 12.77
C THR A 49 6.33 -3.95 12.68
N LEU A 50 7.51 -3.84 12.06
CA LEU A 50 8.47 -4.93 11.88
C LEU A 50 9.83 -4.58 12.51
N GLN A 51 10.58 -5.60 12.90
CA GLN A 51 11.93 -5.47 13.45
C GLN A 51 12.96 -5.33 12.32
N ILE A 52 13.80 -4.30 12.38
CA ILE A 52 14.87 -4.06 11.40
C ILE A 52 15.87 -5.22 11.39
N SER A 53 16.14 -5.83 12.54
CA SER A 53 17.06 -6.96 12.65
C SER A 53 16.66 -8.18 11.82
N GLN A 54 15.35 -8.35 11.55
CA GLN A 54 14.81 -9.46 10.77
C GLN A 54 14.65 -9.10 9.29
N TYR A 55 14.37 -7.82 8.99
CA TYR A 55 14.03 -7.34 7.64
C TYR A 55 14.93 -6.20 7.17
N ASN A 56 16.25 -6.33 7.37
CA ASN A 56 17.23 -5.27 7.10
C ASN A 56 17.22 -4.82 5.63
N ALA A 57 17.10 -5.78 4.69
CA ALA A 57 17.00 -5.49 3.27
C ALA A 57 15.74 -4.70 2.92
N LEU A 58 14.59 -5.02 3.53
CA LEU A 58 13.34 -4.30 3.30
C LEU A 58 13.39 -2.89 3.91
N PHE A 59 13.96 -2.76 5.11
CA PHE A 59 14.19 -1.48 5.76
C PHE A 59 15.07 -0.56 4.90
N SER A 60 16.09 -1.11 4.23
CA SER A 60 16.96 -0.35 3.32
C SER A 60 16.20 0.27 2.13
N LEU A 61 15.03 -0.27 1.78
CA LEU A 61 14.15 0.26 0.73
C LEU A 61 13.10 1.23 1.27
N LEU A 62 12.40 0.87 2.35
CA LEU A 62 11.27 1.63 2.87
C LEU A 62 11.69 2.76 3.82
N GLY A 63 12.80 2.59 4.53
CA GLY A 63 13.22 3.45 5.63
C GLY A 63 12.12 3.60 6.69
N THR A 64 11.97 4.82 7.20
CA THR A 64 10.93 5.19 8.16
C THR A 64 9.77 5.96 7.53
N ASN A 65 9.65 5.95 6.20
CA ASN A 65 8.62 6.72 5.48
C ASN A 65 7.19 6.40 5.94
N TYR A 66 6.95 5.18 6.43
CA TYR A 66 5.64 4.73 6.91
C TYR A 66 5.55 4.66 8.44
N GLY A 67 6.58 5.11 9.17
CA GLY A 67 6.68 5.11 10.62
C GLY A 67 7.75 4.16 11.19
N GLY A 68 7.74 4.00 12.51
CA GLY A 68 8.76 3.29 13.28
C GLY A 68 9.85 4.21 13.84
N ASP A 69 10.78 3.64 14.62
CA ASP A 69 11.85 4.41 15.28
C ASP A 69 13.13 4.54 14.43
N GLY A 70 13.24 3.79 13.34
CA GLY A 70 14.40 3.76 12.45
C GLY A 70 15.67 3.17 13.07
N ARG A 71 15.57 2.60 14.28
CA ARG A 71 16.70 2.00 15.01
C ARG A 71 16.47 0.51 15.27
N SER A 72 15.30 0.17 15.80
CA SER A 72 14.89 -1.20 16.07
C SER A 72 13.75 -1.63 15.16
N THR A 73 12.90 -0.69 14.75
CA THR A 73 11.64 -0.94 14.07
C THR A 73 11.38 0.01 12.91
N PHE A 74 10.59 -0.47 11.97
CA PHE A 74 10.01 0.31 10.89
C PHE A 74 8.60 -0.21 10.62
N ASN A 75 7.77 0.62 9.98
CA ASN A 75 6.40 0.24 9.66
C ASN A 75 6.24 -0.07 8.17
N LEU A 76 5.30 -0.97 7.86
CA LEU A 76 4.79 -1.17 6.52
C LEU A 76 3.82 -0.05 6.11
N PRO A 77 3.52 0.13 4.82
CA PRO A 77 2.45 1.01 4.37
C PRO A 77 1.11 0.64 4.99
N ASP A 78 0.26 1.64 5.23
CA ASP A 78 -1.14 1.46 5.67
C ASP A 78 -2.07 1.94 4.56
N LEU A 79 -2.61 0.99 3.80
CA LEU A 79 -3.50 1.22 2.66
C LEU A 79 -4.97 0.95 2.99
N ARG A 80 -5.30 0.70 4.27
CA ARG A 80 -6.69 0.47 4.68
C ARG A 80 -7.52 1.74 4.49
N GLY A 81 -8.63 1.63 3.77
CA GLY A 81 -9.50 2.76 3.43
C GLY A 81 -8.89 3.75 2.42
N ARG A 82 -7.75 3.41 1.79
CA ARG A 82 -6.99 4.32 0.92
C ARG A 82 -6.77 3.74 -0.46
N ALA A 83 -6.78 4.62 -1.46
CA ALA A 83 -6.29 4.32 -2.79
C ALA A 83 -4.80 4.67 -2.87
N PRO A 84 -3.94 3.80 -3.43
CA PRO A 84 -2.54 4.16 -3.67
C PRO A 84 -2.48 5.25 -4.74
N ILE A 85 -1.62 6.24 -4.51
CA ILE A 85 -1.31 7.32 -5.46
C ILE A 85 0.19 7.39 -5.67
N HIS A 86 0.61 7.84 -6.86
CA HIS A 86 2.03 7.96 -7.16
C HIS A 86 2.67 9.07 -6.32
N ALA A 87 3.83 8.79 -5.73
CA ALA A 87 4.61 9.77 -4.98
C ALA A 87 5.45 10.64 -5.92
N GLY A 88 5.67 11.89 -5.54
CA GLY A 88 6.44 12.88 -6.29
C GLY A 88 5.65 14.15 -6.55
N GLN A 89 6.27 15.05 -7.30
CA GLN A 89 5.68 16.30 -7.75
C GLN A 89 5.43 16.21 -9.25
N GLY A 90 4.16 16.14 -9.64
CA GLY A 90 3.76 16.33 -11.03
C GLY A 90 3.65 17.82 -11.39
N ASN A 91 3.63 18.13 -12.69
CA ASN A 91 3.45 19.51 -13.15
C ASN A 91 2.10 20.06 -12.66
N ASN A 92 2.12 21.18 -11.93
CA ASN A 92 0.94 21.77 -11.27
C ASN A 92 0.21 20.86 -10.27
N LEU A 93 0.88 19.82 -9.74
CA LEU A 93 0.35 18.97 -8.69
C LEU A 93 1.07 19.23 -7.37
N ASN A 94 0.36 18.97 -6.27
CA ASN A 94 0.98 18.97 -4.95
C ASN A 94 2.05 17.89 -4.88
N ASN A 95 3.17 18.21 -4.23
CA ASN A 95 4.21 17.22 -3.95
C ASN A 95 3.69 16.20 -2.92
N ILE A 96 3.67 14.92 -3.29
CA ILE A 96 3.27 13.81 -2.41
C ILE A 96 4.52 13.03 -2.05
N ARG A 97 4.85 12.95 -0.76
CA ARG A 97 5.96 12.10 -0.28
C ARG A 97 5.46 10.69 -0.05
N LEU A 98 6.39 9.73 -0.07
CA LEU A 98 6.09 8.36 0.35
C LEU A 98 5.60 8.37 1.80
N GLY A 99 4.49 7.68 2.05
CA GLY A 99 3.86 7.63 3.38
C GLY A 99 2.89 8.76 3.69
N ASP A 100 2.79 9.80 2.84
CA ASP A 100 1.81 10.86 3.02
C ASP A 100 0.38 10.30 2.96
N LYS A 101 -0.44 10.71 3.92
CA LYS A 101 -1.85 10.32 4.04
C LYS A 101 -2.72 11.52 3.67
N GLY A 102 -3.40 11.44 2.53
CA GLY A 102 -4.31 12.49 2.04
C GLY A 102 -5.76 12.01 1.86
N GLY A 103 -6.65 12.95 1.55
CA GLY A 103 -8.07 12.69 1.29
C GLY A 103 -8.96 12.66 2.53
N SER A 104 -10.27 12.71 2.31
CA SER A 104 -11.29 12.53 3.35
C SER A 104 -12.35 11.57 2.85
N GLU A 105 -12.70 10.56 3.64
CA GLU A 105 -13.74 9.58 3.27
C GLU A 105 -15.15 10.18 3.30
N SER A 106 -15.33 11.28 4.02
CA SER A 106 -16.55 12.09 4.02
C SER A 106 -16.20 13.56 4.19
N LYS A 107 -16.90 14.46 3.50
CA LYS A 107 -16.83 15.89 3.78
C LYS A 107 -18.14 16.33 4.44
N GLU A 108 -18.01 16.97 5.58
CA GLU A 108 -19.12 17.67 6.21
C GLU A 108 -19.35 19.00 5.47
N LEU A 109 -20.60 19.26 5.08
CA LEU A 109 -20.98 20.54 4.50
C LEU A 109 -21.04 21.57 5.62
N ARG A 110 -20.04 22.45 5.70
CA ARG A 110 -20.10 23.62 6.58
C ARG A 110 -20.96 24.71 5.94
N LYS A 111 -21.90 25.23 6.73
CA LYS A 111 -22.67 26.42 6.41
C LYS A 111 -21.70 27.59 6.21
N MET A 112 -21.67 28.17 5.01
CA MET A 112 -20.83 29.32 4.69
C MET A 112 -21.72 30.57 4.60
N THR A 113 -21.57 31.50 5.54
CA THR A 113 -22.17 32.83 5.43
C THR A 113 -21.35 33.63 4.44
N VAL A 114 -21.91 33.92 3.27
CA VAL A 114 -21.14 34.53 2.17
C VAL A 114 -21.14 36.06 2.28
N PHE A 115 -22.20 36.70 2.79
CA PHE A 115 -22.22 38.15 3.01
C PHE A 115 -23.13 38.58 4.19
N GLU A 116 -22.65 39.52 5.00
CA GLU A 116 -23.49 40.40 5.82
C GLU A 116 -23.66 41.74 5.09
N ASN A 117 -24.89 42.24 4.97
CA ASN A 117 -25.09 43.61 4.50
C ASN A 117 -24.84 44.62 5.62
N ALA A 118 -24.67 45.90 5.23
CA ALA A 118 -24.47 47.02 6.15
C ALA A 118 -25.62 47.27 7.16
N LYS A 119 -26.72 46.50 7.08
CA LYS A 119 -27.84 46.52 8.05
C LYS A 119 -27.85 45.29 8.97
N GLY A 120 -26.78 44.48 8.99
CA GLY A 120 -26.67 43.28 9.83
C GLY A 120 -27.57 42.11 9.41
N LYS A 121 -28.13 42.14 8.20
CA LYS A 121 -28.86 40.98 7.63
C LYS A 121 -27.87 40.10 6.86
N SER A 122 -27.62 38.92 7.39
CA SER A 122 -26.84 37.86 6.73
C SER A 122 -27.69 37.20 5.64
N TYR A 123 -27.17 37.10 4.42
CA TYR A 123 -27.79 36.31 3.37
C TYR A 123 -27.16 34.92 3.36
N GLU A 124 -27.98 33.93 3.69
CA GLU A 124 -27.61 32.53 3.86
C GLU A 124 -27.80 31.77 2.54
N THR A 125 -26.74 31.26 1.93
CA THR A 125 -26.89 30.24 0.87
C THR A 125 -27.11 28.89 1.57
N TYR A 126 -28.33 28.36 1.51
CA TYR A 126 -28.62 27.01 1.99
C TYR A 126 -28.08 26.00 0.97
N THR A 127 -26.86 25.51 1.16
CA THR A 127 -26.45 24.26 0.51
C THR A 127 -27.39 23.17 1.01
N VAL A 128 -28.18 22.58 0.11
CA VAL A 128 -29.20 21.56 0.41
C VAL A 128 -28.62 20.52 1.37
N LYS A 129 -29.18 20.46 2.58
CA LYS A 129 -28.93 19.34 3.49
C LYS A 129 -29.60 18.12 2.86
N SER A 130 -28.82 17.24 2.24
CA SER A 130 -29.24 15.84 2.16
C SER A 130 -29.44 15.35 3.59
N SER A 131 -30.55 14.65 3.88
CA SER A 131 -30.91 14.16 5.21
C SER A 131 -29.84 13.28 5.87
N ASN A 132 -28.81 12.86 5.12
CA ASN A 132 -27.57 12.28 5.63
C ASN A 132 -26.39 13.24 5.40
N SER A 133 -25.87 13.80 6.50
CA SER A 133 -24.82 14.81 6.61
C SER A 133 -23.42 14.42 6.09
N LYS A 134 -23.28 13.26 5.43
CA LYS A 134 -22.03 12.80 4.81
C LYS A 134 -22.24 12.68 3.32
N LEU A 135 -21.65 13.59 2.54
CA LEU A 135 -21.45 13.34 1.13
C LEU A 135 -20.31 12.33 1.02
N TYR A 136 -20.64 11.12 0.57
CA TYR A 136 -19.66 10.11 0.20
C TYR A 136 -19.04 10.54 -1.13
N THR A 137 -17.82 11.07 -1.08
CA THR A 137 -17.07 11.53 -2.25
C THR A 137 -16.35 10.38 -2.97
N ARG A 138 -16.65 9.11 -2.62
CA ARG A 138 -15.95 7.96 -3.17
C ARG A 138 -16.78 7.35 -4.30
N ASP A 139 -16.20 7.32 -5.50
CA ASP A 139 -16.73 6.58 -6.64
C ASP A 139 -16.93 5.10 -6.29
N PRO A 140 -17.81 4.37 -7.00
CA PRO A 140 -17.99 2.93 -6.78
C PRO A 140 -16.66 2.18 -6.82
N TYR A 141 -16.37 1.40 -5.78
CA TYR A 141 -15.12 0.68 -5.61
C TYR A 141 -15.36 -0.76 -5.15
N LEU A 142 -14.48 -1.66 -5.55
CA LEU A 142 -14.39 -3.01 -5.01
C LEU A 142 -13.18 -3.08 -4.07
N GLY A 143 -13.39 -3.53 -2.84
CA GLY A 143 -12.31 -3.69 -1.87
C GLY A 143 -11.44 -4.89 -2.21
N VAL A 144 -10.16 -4.65 -2.48
CA VAL A 144 -9.12 -5.69 -2.50
C VAL A 144 -8.07 -5.34 -1.46
N ARG A 145 -7.36 -6.36 -0.96
CA ARG A 145 -6.26 -6.14 -0.02
C ARG A 145 -5.00 -5.80 -0.79
N PHE A 146 -4.07 -5.12 -0.14
CA PHE A 146 -2.73 -4.92 -0.64
C PHE A 146 -1.76 -5.74 0.19
N ILE A 147 -0.87 -6.45 -0.47
CA ILE A 147 0.21 -7.20 0.16
C ILE A 147 1.56 -6.67 -0.32
N ILE A 148 2.56 -6.71 0.56
CA ILE A 148 3.94 -6.33 0.29
C ILE A 148 4.88 -7.52 0.47
N ALA A 149 5.82 -7.67 -0.46
CA ALA A 149 6.83 -8.72 -0.40
C ALA A 149 7.86 -8.44 0.71
N LEU A 150 7.92 -9.32 1.71
CA LEU A 150 8.88 -9.27 2.81
C LEU A 150 10.22 -9.92 2.47
N GLN A 151 10.24 -10.76 1.44
CA GLN A 151 11.40 -11.45 0.91
C GLN A 151 11.30 -11.49 -0.61
N GLY A 152 12.43 -11.52 -1.31
CA GLY A 152 12.45 -11.48 -2.76
C GLY A 152 13.78 -10.96 -3.29
N ILE A 153 13.82 -10.71 -4.60
CA ILE A 153 15.00 -10.15 -5.27
C ILE A 153 15.16 -8.69 -4.84
N PHE A 154 16.34 -8.34 -4.32
CA PHE A 154 16.63 -6.95 -3.99
C PHE A 154 16.73 -6.13 -5.30
N PRO A 155 15.99 -5.01 -5.44
CA PRO A 155 16.00 -4.22 -6.66
C PRO A 155 17.37 -3.54 -6.84
N SER A 156 18.04 -3.80 -7.97
CA SER A 156 19.21 -3.03 -8.38
C SER A 156 18.75 -1.68 -8.94
N ARG A 157 19.44 -0.59 -8.55
CA ARG A 157 19.20 0.72 -9.15
C ARG A 157 19.83 0.72 -10.55
N SER A 158 19.04 1.03 -11.58
CA SER A 158 19.60 1.37 -12.90
C SER A 158 20.32 2.71 -12.77
N TYR A 159 21.63 2.71 -13.03
CA TYR A 159 22.45 3.92 -13.10
C TYR A 159 22.13 4.74 -14.35
#